data_AF-A0A955PT61-F1
#
_entry.id   AF-A0A955PT61-F1
#
_cell.length_a   1.000
_cell.length_b   1.000
_cell.length_c   1.000
_cell.angle_alpha   90.00
_cell.angle_beta   90.00
_cell.angle_gamma   90.00
#
_symmetry.space_group_name_H-M   'P 1'
#
loop_
_entity.id
_entity.type
_entity.pdbx_description
1 polymer ?
#
loop_
_entity_poly.entity_id
_entity_poly.type
_entity_poly.pdbx_seq_one_letter_code
_entity_poly.pdbx_strand_id
1 'polypeptide(L)'
;MSQEEEPTEGRRVGIHPLIVVFGVIFGLWLFITLIIPKSKNLPNQGPGTTPKTPVGLHNIVSTDLIPSYEATGTVTDMKAITILVPPATTDSQVVALLQHFQKARLENALDTLLPPTTPGDKLGEFAIADIYIFSEAQYGVPESAKALGRGAHAPGEFYPSSI
;
A
#
# COMPACT_ATOMS: atom_id res chain seq x y z
N MET A 1 -14.19 -76.28 -38.25
CA MET A 1 -15.07 -75.46 -37.39
C MET A 1 -14.17 -74.88 -36.31
N SER A 2 -13.74 -73.64 -36.50
CA SER A 2 -13.02 -72.85 -35.51
C SER A 2 -13.72 -71.50 -35.49
N GLN A 3 -14.31 -71.13 -34.35
CA GLN A 3 -14.92 -69.83 -34.16
C GLN A 3 -13.80 -68.83 -33.88
N GLU A 4 -13.64 -67.85 -34.76
CA GLU A 4 -12.80 -66.67 -34.52
C GLU A 4 -13.64 -65.68 -33.71
N GLU A 5 -13.22 -65.42 -32.46
CA GLU A 5 -13.73 -64.28 -31.67
C GLU A 5 -13.06 -63.00 -32.19
N GLU A 6 -13.86 -62.07 -32.69
CA GLU A 6 -13.41 -60.70 -33.00
C GLU A 6 -13.02 -59.96 -31.71
N PRO A 7 -11.90 -59.21 -31.69
CA PRO A 7 -11.59 -58.33 -30.58
C PRO A 7 -12.51 -57.11 -30.66
N THR A 8 -13.38 -56.92 -29.66
CA THR A 8 -14.18 -55.70 -29.52
C THR A 8 -13.27 -54.52 -29.16
N GLU A 9 -12.64 -53.92 -30.16
CA GLU A 9 -11.94 -52.66 -30.08
C GLU A 9 -12.96 -51.53 -29.89
N GLY A 10 -12.75 -50.67 -28.89
CA GLY A 10 -13.34 -49.34 -28.91
C GLY A 10 -14.38 -48.98 -27.85
N ARG A 11 -14.49 -49.68 -26.71
CA ARG A 11 -15.16 -49.06 -25.55
C ARG A 11 -14.24 -47.97 -24.99
N ARG A 12 -14.38 -46.73 -25.47
CA ARG A 12 -13.72 -45.55 -24.89
C ARG A 12 -14.29 -45.31 -23.48
N VAL A 13 -13.82 -46.07 -22.50
CA VAL A 13 -14.11 -45.85 -21.08
C VAL A 13 -13.19 -44.74 -20.58
N GLY A 14 -13.35 -43.54 -21.14
CA GLY A 14 -12.69 -42.32 -20.67
C GLY A 14 -13.71 -41.52 -19.88
N ILE A 15 -13.38 -41.14 -18.63
CA ILE A 15 -14.18 -40.18 -17.87
C ILE A 15 -14.29 -38.92 -18.74
N HIS A 16 -15.53 -38.46 -18.97
CA HIS A 16 -15.82 -37.35 -19.88
C HIS A 16 -14.93 -36.14 -19.52
N PRO A 17 -14.24 -35.50 -20.49
CA PRO A 17 -13.23 -34.47 -20.19
C PRO A 17 -13.78 -33.31 -19.36
N LEU A 18 -15.08 -33.01 -19.51
CA LEU A 18 -15.79 -32.03 -18.68
C LEU A 18 -15.75 -32.38 -17.17
N ILE A 19 -15.91 -33.66 -16.82
CA ILE A 19 -15.91 -34.12 -15.42
C ILE A 19 -14.51 -33.93 -14.80
N VAL A 20 -13.45 -34.17 -15.58
CA VAL A 20 -12.07 -33.96 -15.12
C VAL A 20 -11.82 -32.48 -14.84
N VAL A 21 -12.23 -31.59 -15.74
CA VAL A 21 -12.09 -30.14 -15.55
C VAL A 21 -12.87 -29.67 -14.32
N PHE A 22 -14.12 -30.12 -14.16
CA PHE A 22 -14.91 -29.82 -12.97
C PHE A 22 -14.26 -30.34 -11.68
N GLY A 23 -13.71 -31.54 -11.70
CA GLY A 23 -13.00 -32.12 -10.55
C GLY A 23 -11.78 -31.30 -10.14
N VAL A 24 -10.98 -30.82 -11.10
CA VAL A 24 -9.81 -29.98 -10.82
C VAL A 24 -10.22 -28.62 -10.24
N ILE A 25 -11.22 -27.96 -10.85
CA ILE A 25 -11.71 -26.66 -10.36
C ILE A 25 -12.30 -26.79 -8.96
N PHE A 26 -13.13 -27.81 -8.74
CA PHE A 26 -13.79 -28.02 -7.45
C PHE A 26 -12.79 -28.44 -6.36
N GLY A 27 -11.81 -29.29 -6.70
CA GLY A 27 -10.74 -29.68 -5.78
C GLY A 27 -9.87 -28.50 -5.36
N LEU A 28 -9.49 -27.63 -6.30
CA LEU A 28 -8.72 -26.43 -6.00
C LEU A 28 -9.53 -25.44 -5.16
N TRP A 29 -10.81 -25.23 -5.49
CA TRP A 29 -11.70 -24.37 -4.71
C TRP A 29 -11.83 -24.85 -3.27
N LEU A 30 -12.05 -26.15 -3.06
CA LEU A 30 -12.19 -26.74 -1.72
C LEU A 30 -10.89 -26.61 -0.91
N PHE A 31 -9.73 -26.83 -1.55
CA PHE A 31 -8.41 -26.65 -0.93
C PHE A 31 -8.19 -25.23 -0.41
N ILE A 32 -8.53 -24.21 -1.21
CA ILE A 32 -8.45 -22.80 -0.80
C ILE A 32 -9.37 -22.54 0.41
N THR A 33 -10.60 -23.06 0.40
CA THR A 33 -11.55 -22.84 1.51
C THR A 33 -11.16 -23.56 2.81
N LEU A 34 -10.39 -24.66 2.74
CA LEU A 34 -10.00 -25.46 3.90
C LEU A 34 -8.72 -24.93 4.56
N ILE A 35 -7.77 -24.42 3.76
CA ILE A 35 -6.46 -23.94 4.25
C ILE A 35 -6.53 -22.53 4.81
N ILE A 36 -7.49 -21.70 4.39
CA ILE A 36 -7.67 -20.38 4.99
C ILE A 36 -8.45 -20.55 6.29
N PRO A 37 -7.80 -20.50 7.48
CA PRO A 37 -8.54 -20.53 8.73
C PRO A 37 -9.47 -19.32 8.74
N LYS A 38 -10.79 -19.55 8.91
CA LYS A 38 -11.72 -18.46 9.22
C LYS A 38 -11.33 -17.89 10.58
N SER A 39 -10.58 -16.77 10.58
CA SER A 39 -10.24 -16.05 11.79
C SER A 39 -11.54 -15.56 12.44
N LYS A 40 -11.92 -16.25 13.52
CA LYS A 40 -13.01 -15.83 14.39
C LYS A 40 -12.46 -14.67 15.22
N ASN A 41 -12.77 -13.44 14.83
CA ASN A 41 -12.42 -12.23 15.57
C ASN A 41 -13.13 -12.23 16.93
N LEU A 42 -12.45 -12.72 17.97
CA LEU A 42 -12.72 -12.34 19.36
C LEU A 42 -11.38 -12.00 20.02
N PRO A 43 -11.09 -10.73 20.32
CA PRO A 43 -9.95 -10.39 21.14
C PRO A 43 -10.29 -10.70 22.60
N ASN A 44 -9.87 -11.87 23.09
CA ASN A 44 -9.64 -12.06 24.52
C ASN A 44 -8.41 -11.22 24.90
N GLN A 45 -8.63 -10.00 25.37
CA GLN A 45 -7.61 -9.23 26.06
C GLN A 45 -7.37 -9.85 27.45
N GLY A 46 -6.41 -10.75 27.54
CA GLY A 46 -5.78 -11.13 28.80
C GLY A 46 -4.61 -10.19 29.10
N PRO A 47 -4.39 -9.79 30.36
CA PRO A 47 -3.31 -8.88 30.71
C PRO A 47 -1.97 -9.63 30.68
N GLY A 48 -1.05 -9.16 29.83
CA GLY A 48 0.36 -9.53 29.93
C GLY A 48 0.85 -10.58 28.95
N THR A 49 0.77 -10.33 27.64
CA THR A 49 1.75 -10.87 26.69
C THR A 49 1.87 -9.90 25.53
N THR A 50 3.00 -9.22 25.42
CA THR A 50 3.39 -8.47 24.21
C THR A 50 3.65 -9.45 23.08
N PRO A 51 2.90 -9.43 21.97
CA PRO A 51 3.33 -10.08 20.75
C PRO A 51 4.08 -9.05 19.91
N LYS A 52 5.37 -9.31 19.66
CA LYS A 52 6.06 -8.79 18.46
C LYS A 52 5.38 -9.41 17.23
N THR A 53 4.21 -8.89 16.88
CA THR A 53 3.62 -9.08 15.55
C THR A 53 3.92 -7.79 14.79
N PRO A 54 4.42 -7.84 13.55
CA PRO A 54 4.39 -6.67 12.70
C PRO A 54 2.91 -6.32 12.55
N VAL A 55 2.47 -5.31 13.28
CA VAL A 55 1.12 -4.78 13.19
C VAL A 55 0.94 -4.44 11.72
N GLY A 56 0.09 -5.20 11.04
CA GLY A 56 -0.36 -4.83 9.72
C GLY A 56 -0.80 -3.38 9.79
N LEU A 57 -0.12 -2.51 9.03
CA LEU A 57 -0.20 -1.04 9.07
C LEU A 57 -1.61 -0.50 8.71
N HIS A 58 -2.61 -1.37 8.62
CA HIS A 58 -3.84 -1.11 7.90
C HIS A 58 -4.93 -0.44 8.76
N ASN A 59 -4.91 -0.57 10.10
CA ASN A 59 -6.16 -0.34 10.87
C ASN A 59 -6.03 0.31 12.26
N ILE A 60 -4.93 1.01 12.58
CA ILE A 60 -4.82 1.72 13.88
C ILE A 60 -4.49 3.20 13.69
N VAL A 61 -5.27 3.90 12.87
CA VAL A 61 -5.21 5.38 12.86
C VAL A 61 -6.29 5.86 13.83
N SER A 62 -5.91 6.12 15.07
CA SER A 62 -6.72 7.01 15.91
C SER A 62 -6.56 8.43 15.36
N THR A 63 -7.66 9.07 15.00
CA THR A 63 -7.65 10.45 14.45
C THR A 63 -7.00 11.45 15.41
N ASP A 64 -7.04 11.17 16.72
CA ASP A 64 -6.42 11.99 17.77
C ASP A 64 -4.89 12.02 17.71
N LEU A 65 -4.25 11.07 17.00
CA LEU A 65 -2.80 11.03 16.84
C LEU A 65 -2.31 11.75 15.57
N ILE A 66 -3.21 12.20 14.69
CA ILE A 66 -2.79 12.91 13.48
C ILE A 66 -2.40 14.34 13.88
N PRO A 67 -1.15 14.76 13.67
CA PRO A 67 -0.73 16.12 13.97
C PRO A 67 -1.42 17.09 12.98
N SER A 68 -1.59 18.34 13.39
CA SER A 68 -1.90 19.40 12.42
C SER A 68 -0.78 19.48 11.39
N TYR A 69 -1.11 19.67 10.13
CA TYR A 69 -0.12 19.81 9.07
C TYR A 69 -0.58 20.83 8.03
N GLU A 70 0.37 21.39 7.31
CA GLU A 70 0.14 22.29 6.19
C GLU A 70 0.96 21.84 4.98
N ALA A 71 0.32 21.73 3.82
CA ALA A 71 1.04 21.53 2.57
C ALA A 71 1.61 22.89 2.12
N THR A 72 2.91 23.09 2.33
CA THR A 72 3.57 24.39 2.09
C THR A 72 3.97 24.60 0.64
N GLY A 73 4.00 23.54 -0.17
CA GLY A 73 4.38 23.67 -1.57
C GLY A 73 4.36 22.36 -2.37
N THR A 74 4.38 22.51 -3.69
CA THR A 74 4.43 21.40 -4.64
C THR A 74 5.43 21.71 -5.75
N VAL A 75 6.30 20.75 -6.06
CA VAL A 75 7.26 20.82 -7.15
C VAL A 75 6.84 19.79 -8.20
N THR A 76 6.00 20.22 -9.13
CA THR A 76 5.34 19.35 -10.11
C THR A 76 6.31 18.61 -11.03
N ASP A 77 7.47 19.20 -11.35
CA ASP A 77 8.50 18.55 -12.16
C ASP A 77 9.15 17.36 -11.43
N MET A 78 9.23 17.44 -10.11
CA MET A 78 9.84 16.41 -9.25
C MET A 78 8.82 15.53 -8.55
N LYS A 79 7.53 15.73 -8.83
CA LYS A 79 6.42 14.99 -8.20
C LYS A 79 6.47 15.07 -6.67
N ALA A 80 6.96 16.19 -6.15
CA ALA A 80 7.26 16.35 -4.74
C ALA A 80 6.30 17.34 -4.06
N ILE A 81 5.96 17.08 -2.80
CA ILE A 81 5.17 17.94 -1.92
C ILE A 81 5.98 18.18 -0.65
N THR A 82 5.96 19.42 -0.16
CA THR A 82 6.49 19.78 1.15
C THR A 82 5.36 19.95 2.14
N ILE A 83 5.49 19.33 3.30
CA ILE A 83 4.52 19.38 4.39
C ILE A 83 5.22 19.90 5.64
N LEU A 84 4.61 20.86 6.32
CA LEU A 84 5.06 21.37 7.60
C LEU A 84 4.20 20.79 8.72
N VAL A 85 4.84 20.29 9.76
CA VAL A 85 4.23 19.81 11.01
C VAL A 85 4.80 20.59 12.20
N PRO A 86 4.11 20.66 13.35
CA PRO A 86 4.64 21.29 14.54
C PRO A 86 5.99 20.72 14.97
N PRO A 87 6.92 21.52 15.53
CA PRO A 87 8.21 21.02 16.01
C PRO A 87 8.13 19.95 17.10
N ALA A 88 7.04 19.94 17.88
CA ALA A 88 6.78 18.94 18.91
C ALA A 88 6.15 17.65 18.38
N THR A 89 6.03 17.48 17.05
CA THR A 89 5.46 16.27 16.45
C THR A 89 6.35 15.08 16.72
N THR A 90 5.77 14.05 17.34
CA THR A 90 6.47 12.80 17.66
C THR A 90 6.46 11.82 16.49
N ASP A 91 7.38 10.85 16.49
CA ASP A 91 7.43 9.80 15.46
C ASP A 91 6.10 9.06 15.31
N SER A 92 5.40 8.80 16.41
CA SER A 92 4.09 8.14 16.38
C SER A 92 3.03 8.99 15.68
N GLN A 93 3.10 10.31 15.82
CA GLN A 93 2.21 11.23 15.11
C GLN A 93 2.57 11.32 13.63
N VAL A 94 3.87 11.29 13.27
CA VAL A 94 4.30 11.19 11.86
C VAL A 94 3.81 9.88 11.23
N VAL A 95 3.93 8.75 11.93
CA VAL A 95 3.40 7.46 11.46
C VAL A 95 1.89 7.54 11.26
N ALA A 96 1.14 8.13 12.20
CA ALA A 96 -0.30 8.31 12.08
C ALA A 96 -0.67 9.20 10.87
N LEU A 97 0.11 10.26 10.59
CA LEU A 97 -0.06 11.11 9.41
C LEU A 97 0.16 10.33 8.11
N LEU A 98 1.22 9.53 8.03
CA LEU A 98 1.51 8.71 6.85
C LEU A 98 0.43 7.66 6.61
N GLN A 99 -0.07 7.02 7.67
CA GLN A 99 -1.19 6.09 7.57
C GLN A 99 -2.48 6.80 7.15
N HIS A 100 -2.72 8.03 7.60
CA HIS A 100 -3.84 8.85 7.17
C HIS A 100 -3.79 9.14 5.66
N PHE A 101 -2.63 9.54 5.11
CA PHE A 101 -2.45 9.71 3.67
C PHE A 101 -2.59 8.40 2.90
N GLN A 102 -2.03 7.30 3.42
CA GLN A 102 -2.19 5.99 2.81
C GLN A 102 -3.67 5.59 2.71
N LYS A 103 -4.43 5.77 3.80
CA LYS A 103 -5.86 5.48 3.82
C LYS A 103 -6.61 6.35 2.81
N ALA A 104 -6.37 7.67 2.80
CA ALA A 104 -6.98 8.58 1.85
C ALA A 104 -6.66 8.20 0.40
N ARG A 105 -5.44 7.73 0.11
CA ARG A 105 -5.07 7.21 -1.21
C ARG A 105 -5.89 5.97 -1.60
N LEU A 106 -6.02 5.01 -0.68
CA LEU A 106 -6.80 3.78 -0.93
C LEU A 106 -8.29 4.08 -1.12
N GLU A 107 -8.79 5.14 -0.47
CA GLU A 107 -10.17 5.62 -0.58
C GLU A 107 -10.38 6.60 -1.75
N ASN A 108 -9.35 6.86 -2.56
CA ASN A 108 -9.35 7.86 -3.65
C ASN A 108 -9.78 9.27 -3.20
N ALA A 109 -9.37 9.66 -1.99
CA ALA A 109 -9.65 10.96 -1.38
C ALA A 109 -8.37 11.76 -1.06
N LEU A 110 -7.21 11.35 -1.57
CA LEU A 110 -5.94 12.03 -1.28
C LEU A 110 -5.88 13.45 -1.86
N ASP A 111 -6.58 13.70 -2.96
CA ASP A 111 -6.79 15.02 -3.59
C ASP A 111 -7.50 16.03 -2.68
N THR A 112 -8.28 15.54 -1.71
CA THR A 112 -8.91 16.40 -0.71
C THR A 112 -7.95 16.87 0.38
N LEU A 113 -6.81 16.19 0.53
CA LEU A 113 -5.83 16.45 1.59
C LEU A 113 -4.57 17.14 1.06
N LEU A 114 -4.14 16.76 -0.14
CA LEU A 114 -2.89 17.20 -0.74
C LEU A 114 -3.14 17.69 -2.18
N PRO A 115 -2.34 18.66 -2.66
CA PRO A 115 -2.38 19.08 -4.06
C PRO A 115 -1.84 17.98 -4.99
N PRO A 116 -2.42 17.79 -6.19
CA PRO A 116 -2.02 16.73 -7.12
C PRO A 116 -0.60 16.93 -7.64
N THR A 117 0.18 15.84 -7.70
CA THR A 117 1.57 15.83 -8.20
C THR A 117 1.67 15.44 -9.68
N THR A 118 0.70 14.67 -10.17
CA THR A 118 0.62 14.20 -11.56
C THR A 118 -0.75 14.51 -12.16
N PRO A 119 -1.11 15.79 -12.31
CA PRO A 119 -2.43 16.14 -12.81
C PRO A 119 -2.66 15.64 -14.24
N GLY A 120 -3.78 14.95 -14.46
CA GLY A 120 -4.14 14.38 -15.76
C GLY A 120 -3.37 13.12 -16.18
N ASP A 121 -2.60 12.50 -15.28
CA ASP A 121 -1.92 11.22 -15.56
C ASP A 121 -2.93 10.05 -15.62
N LYS A 122 -2.65 9.09 -16.51
CA LYS A 122 -3.52 7.92 -16.72
C LYS A 122 -3.59 7.00 -15.50
N LEU A 123 -2.58 7.06 -14.62
CA LEU A 123 -2.50 6.29 -13.39
C LEU A 123 -3.08 7.05 -12.17
N GLY A 124 -3.57 8.27 -12.39
CA GLY A 124 -4.23 9.11 -11.39
C GLY A 124 -3.43 10.36 -11.00
N GLU A 125 -4.10 11.26 -10.29
CA GLU A 125 -3.57 12.57 -9.86
C GLU A 125 -2.34 12.49 -8.92
N PHE A 126 -2.08 11.30 -8.37
CA PHE A 126 -0.94 10.93 -7.53
C PHE A 126 -0.30 9.61 -7.97
N ALA A 127 -0.06 9.47 -9.27
CA ALA A 127 0.65 8.31 -9.84
C ALA A 127 2.02 8.12 -9.17
N ILE A 128 2.73 9.23 -8.95
CA ILE A 128 3.98 9.32 -8.18
C ILE A 128 3.87 10.55 -7.28
N ALA A 129 4.20 10.40 -5.99
CA ALA A 129 4.22 11.49 -5.04
C ALA A 129 5.32 11.27 -4.00
N ASP A 130 6.31 12.15 -3.99
CA ASP A 130 7.35 12.23 -2.97
C ASP A 130 6.92 13.26 -1.93
N ILE A 131 6.80 12.85 -0.67
CA ILE A 131 6.33 13.72 0.41
C ILE A 131 7.49 13.99 1.37
N TYR A 132 7.91 15.26 1.46
CA TYR A 132 8.91 15.72 2.40
C TYR A 132 8.23 16.39 3.58
N ILE A 133 8.44 15.85 4.79
CA ILE A 133 7.84 16.34 6.02
C ILE A 133 8.90 17.09 6.81
N PHE A 134 8.62 18.34 7.18
CA PHE A 134 9.50 19.21 7.94
C PHE A 134 8.82 19.66 9.23
N SER A 135 9.61 19.78 10.29
CA SER A 135 9.19 20.38 11.57
C SER A 135 9.48 21.89 11.61
N GLU A 136 10.46 22.34 10.85
CA GLU A 136 10.93 23.72 10.85
C GLU A 136 10.51 24.45 9.58
N ALA A 137 9.83 25.58 9.74
CA ALA A 137 9.27 26.34 8.61
C ALA A 137 10.34 26.80 7.60
N GLN A 138 11.57 27.06 8.06
CA GLN A 138 12.69 27.46 7.19
C GLN A 138 13.09 26.40 6.16
N TYR A 139 12.82 25.12 6.44
CA TYR A 139 13.08 24.00 5.53
C TYR A 139 11.81 23.47 4.87
N GLY A 140 10.63 23.86 5.36
CA GLY A 140 9.33 23.53 4.79
C GLY A 140 9.01 24.30 3.51
N VAL A 141 9.98 24.49 2.61
CA VAL A 141 9.83 25.29 1.38
C VAL A 141 10.11 24.44 0.13
N PRO A 142 9.52 24.77 -1.04
CA PRO A 142 9.72 24.02 -2.28
C PRO A 142 11.19 23.83 -2.66
N GLU A 143 12.04 24.79 -2.34
CA GLU A 143 13.50 24.78 -2.59
C GLU A 143 14.18 23.61 -1.87
N SER A 144 13.75 23.28 -0.66
CA SER A 144 14.27 22.16 0.12
C SER A 144 13.89 20.82 -0.53
N ALA A 145 12.66 20.67 -1.04
CA ALA A 145 12.29 19.49 -1.83
C ALA A 145 13.11 19.37 -3.12
N LYS A 146 13.40 20.48 -3.80
CA LYS A 146 14.28 20.48 -4.98
C LYS A 146 15.70 20.04 -4.65
N ALA A 147 16.23 20.47 -3.51
CA ALA A 147 17.55 20.06 -3.05
C ALA A 147 17.58 18.58 -2.67
N LEU A 148 16.63 18.13 -1.85
CA LEU A 148 16.56 16.74 -1.37
C LEU A 148 16.29 15.74 -2.50
N GLY A 149 15.39 16.06 -3.44
CA GLY A 149 15.07 15.15 -4.54
C GLY A 149 16.17 15.02 -5.60
N ARG A 150 17.11 15.97 -5.68
CA ARG A 150 18.32 15.83 -6.52
C ARG A 150 19.43 15.00 -5.86
N GLY A 151 19.34 14.77 -4.54
CA GLY A 151 20.32 14.04 -3.77
C GLY A 151 21.67 14.76 -3.62
N ALA A 152 22.69 14.04 -3.13
CA ALA A 152 24.03 14.56 -2.81
C ALA A 152 24.82 15.15 -4.00
N HIS A 153 24.25 15.10 -5.22
CA HIS A 153 24.81 15.71 -6.42
C HIS A 153 24.22 17.09 -6.75
N ALA A 154 23.38 17.64 -5.86
CA ALA A 154 22.96 19.03 -5.95
C ALA A 154 24.18 19.96 -5.76
N PRO A 155 24.40 20.96 -6.63
CA PRO A 155 25.41 22.00 -6.43
C PRO A 155 25.32 22.58 -5.01
N GLY A 156 26.46 22.70 -4.31
CA GLY A 156 26.52 23.01 -2.87
C GLY A 156 25.99 24.39 -2.41
N GLU A 157 25.28 25.12 -3.26
CA GLU A 157 24.72 26.45 -2.98
C GLU A 157 23.26 26.42 -2.47
N PHE A 158 22.61 25.25 -2.41
CA PHE A 158 21.18 25.17 -2.05
C PHE A 158 20.87 25.11 -0.54
N TYR A 159 21.89 24.96 0.30
CA TYR A 159 21.71 25.13 1.74
C TYR A 159 21.92 26.61 2.08
N PRO A 160 20.95 27.31 2.70
CA PRO A 160 21.22 28.63 3.26
C PRO A 160 22.38 28.50 4.25
N SER A 161 23.45 29.25 4.01
CA SER A 161 24.60 29.32 4.90
C SER A 161 24.23 30.17 6.12
N SER A 162 23.57 29.54 7.07
CA SER A 162 23.33 30.05 8.43
C SER A 162 22.87 28.84 9.27
N ILE A 163 23.61 28.31 10.23
CA ILE A 163 24.64 28.83 11.15
C ILE A 163 25.79 27.82 11.27
#